data_AF-A0A813RSX1-F1
#
_entry.id   AF-A0A813RSX1-F1
#
_cell.length_a   1.000
_cell.length_b   1.000
_cell.length_c   1.000
_cell.angle_alpha   90.00
_cell.angle_beta   90.00
_cell.angle_gamma   90.00
#
_symmetry.space_group_name_H-M   'P 1'
#
loop_
_entity.id
_entity.type
_entity.pdbx_description
1 polymer ?
#
loop_
_entity_poly.entity_id
_entity_poly.type
_entity_poly.pdbx_seq_one_letter_code
_entity_poly.pdbx_strand_id
1 'polypeptide(L)'
;MIYVSLLTVIKSKLKILPLSITCDFEKAFINAVTKVFPTTVIYGCFFHYKQAVWRKIQEKMSVIYCKNEAIRKLLKLAQIIAYIPITDVDAIFKKIKESVNNSYEQFHDIMDFFKYMEETWVGFDQEVLSGRGDFISVYGTSIGEFMIVCQERIIT
;
A
#
# COMPACT_ATOMS: atom_id res chain seq x y z
N MET A 1 -12.55 6.81 19.39
CA MET A 1 -12.93 6.43 20.79
C MET A 1 -13.16 4.93 20.92
N ILE A 2 -13.95 4.28 20.04
CA ILE A 2 -14.28 2.85 20.16
C ILE A 2 -13.06 1.90 20.11
N TYR A 3 -12.15 2.08 19.15
CA TYR A 3 -10.96 1.22 19.04
C TYR A 3 -10.02 1.31 20.24
N VAL A 4 -9.77 2.53 20.74
CA VAL A 4 -8.92 2.73 21.91
C VAL A 4 -9.50 2.01 23.14
N SER A 5 -10.81 2.14 23.38
CA SER A 5 -11.47 1.47 24.50
C SER A 5 -11.37 -0.05 24.38
N LEU A 6 -11.66 -0.62 23.20
CA LEU A 6 -11.55 -2.05 22.96
C LEU A 6 -10.11 -2.55 23.16
N LEU A 7 -9.13 -1.91 22.51
CA LEU A 7 -7.72 -2.30 22.61
C LEU A 7 -7.19 -2.17 24.04
N THR A 8 -7.66 -1.20 24.82
CA THR A 8 -7.30 -1.05 26.24
C THR A 8 -7.80 -2.23 27.07
N VAL A 9 -9.06 -2.65 26.84
CA VAL A 9 -9.61 -3.86 27.48
C VAL A 9 -8.79 -5.08 27.10
N ILE A 10 -8.49 -5.28 25.80
CA ILE A 10 -7.65 -6.38 25.33
C ILE A 10 -6.28 -6.35 26.02
N LYS A 11 -5.58 -5.21 26.01
CA LYS A 11 -4.28 -5.03 26.64
C LYS A 11 -4.30 -5.43 28.12
N SER A 12 -5.36 -5.09 28.85
CA SER A 12 -5.51 -5.45 30.28
C SER A 12 -5.62 -6.96 30.54
N LYS A 13 -5.99 -7.75 29.52
CA LYS A 13 -6.13 -9.21 29.61
C LYS A 13 -4.88 -9.95 29.10
N LEU A 14 -3.96 -9.26 28.45
CA LEU A 14 -2.73 -9.86 27.93
C LEU A 14 -1.66 -9.90 29.03
N LYS A 15 -1.01 -11.05 29.19
CA LYS A 15 0.19 -11.17 30.02
C LYS A 15 1.45 -10.71 29.29
N ILE A 16 1.46 -10.85 27.97
CA ILE A 16 2.57 -10.52 27.08
C ILE A 16 2.00 -9.63 25.97
N LEU A 17 2.65 -8.50 25.71
CA LEU A 17 2.24 -7.60 24.64
C LEU A 17 2.61 -8.19 23.27
N PRO A 18 1.79 -7.97 22.23
CA PRO A 18 2.08 -8.48 20.91
C PRO A 18 3.34 -7.79 20.34
N LEU A 19 4.22 -8.58 19.72
CA LEU A 19 5.35 -8.04 18.96
C LEU A 19 4.86 -7.31 17.71
N SER A 20 3.80 -7.84 17.09
CA SER A 20 3.18 -7.25 15.92
C SER A 20 1.67 -7.41 15.89
N ILE A 21 1.01 -6.49 15.18
CA ILE A 21 -0.42 -6.52 14.88
C ILE A 21 -0.58 -6.35 13.37
N THR A 22 -1.27 -7.28 12.74
CA THR A 22 -1.72 -7.13 11.35
C THR A 22 -3.14 -6.57 11.34
N CYS A 23 -3.39 -5.51 10.59
CA CYS A 23 -4.71 -4.89 10.50
C CYS A 23 -5.11 -4.55 9.06
N ASP A 24 -6.39 -4.21 8.90
CA ASP A 24 -6.80 -3.49 7.71
C ASP A 24 -6.23 -2.06 7.73
N PHE A 25 -6.32 -1.38 6.60
CA PHE A 25 -5.69 -0.07 6.39
C PHE A 25 -6.51 1.08 6.99
N GLU A 26 -7.34 0.80 7.99
CA GLU A 26 -8.16 1.82 8.62
C GLU A 26 -7.30 2.70 9.53
N LYS A 27 -7.12 3.95 9.10
CA LYS A 27 -6.33 4.96 9.84
C LYS A 27 -6.77 5.13 11.30
N ALA A 28 -8.07 5.03 11.58
CA ALA A 28 -8.59 5.13 12.94
C ALA A 28 -8.14 3.95 13.82
N PHE A 29 -8.05 2.75 13.25
CA PHE A 29 -7.55 1.57 13.95
C PHE A 29 -6.03 1.66 14.14
N ILE A 30 -5.26 1.98 13.10
CA ILE A 30 -3.80 2.17 13.16
C ILE A 30 -3.44 3.17 14.26
N ASN A 31 -4.08 4.34 14.27
CA ASN A 31 -3.86 5.37 15.30
C ASN A 31 -4.18 4.86 16.72
N ALA A 32 -5.22 4.04 16.87
CA ALA A 32 -5.58 3.46 18.15
C ALA A 32 -4.54 2.42 18.62
N VAL A 33 -4.02 1.60 17.71
CA VAL A 33 -2.94 0.65 18.00
C VAL A 33 -1.68 1.39 18.41
N THR A 34 -1.23 2.39 17.64
CA THR A 34 -0.06 3.21 17.98
C THR A 34 -0.19 3.85 19.36
N LYS A 35 -1.40 4.26 19.74
CA LYS A 35 -1.67 4.84 21.06
C LYS A 35 -1.63 3.80 22.19
N VAL A 36 -2.22 2.63 22.00
CA VAL A 36 -2.38 1.62 23.07
C VAL A 36 -1.16 0.69 23.17
N PHE A 37 -0.51 0.40 22.05
CA PHE A 37 0.63 -0.50 21.89
C PHE A 37 1.80 0.20 21.17
N PRO A 38 2.45 1.20 21.81
CA PRO A 38 3.44 2.05 21.15
C PRO A 38 4.71 1.32 20.69
N THR A 39 4.99 0.14 21.23
CA THR A 39 6.16 -0.68 20.88
C THR A 39 5.84 -1.82 19.91
N THR A 40 4.57 -1.97 19.52
CA THR A 40 4.13 -3.06 18.65
C THR A 40 4.26 -2.64 17.19
N VAL A 41 4.84 -3.51 16.37
CA VAL A 41 4.96 -3.28 14.93
C VAL A 41 3.60 -3.47 14.27
N ILE A 42 3.19 -2.52 13.43
CA ILE A 42 1.93 -2.61 12.68
C ILE A 42 2.25 -3.11 11.27
N TYR A 43 1.58 -4.18 10.85
CA TYR A 43 1.65 -4.70 9.50
C TYR A 43 0.35 -4.53 8.75
N GLY A 44 0.50 -4.27 7.46
CA GLY A 44 -0.60 -4.27 6.53
C GLY A 44 -1.11 -5.67 6.21
N CYS A 45 -2.43 -5.87 6.20
CA CYS A 45 -2.99 -7.15 5.80
C CYS A 45 -2.94 -7.37 4.27
N PHE A 46 -2.10 -8.31 3.82
CA PHE A 46 -1.97 -8.66 2.40
C PHE A 46 -3.28 -9.08 1.74
N PHE A 47 -4.16 -9.77 2.47
CA PHE A 47 -5.47 -10.15 1.96
C PHE A 47 -6.33 -8.92 1.59
N HIS A 48 -6.40 -7.94 2.48
CA HIS A 48 -7.13 -6.69 2.23
C HIS A 48 -6.47 -5.86 1.12
N TYR A 49 -5.14 -5.84 1.05
CA TYR A 49 -4.41 -5.17 -0.03
C TYR A 49 -4.76 -5.77 -1.39
N LYS A 50 -4.60 -7.09 -1.51
CA LYS A 50 -4.92 -7.83 -2.73
C LYS A 50 -6.38 -7.65 -3.12
N GLN A 51 -7.29 -7.65 -2.15
CA GLN A 51 -8.71 -7.43 -2.38
C GLN A 51 -8.98 -6.01 -2.93
N ALA A 52 -8.36 -4.98 -2.35
CA ALA A 52 -8.52 -3.60 -2.81
C ALA A 52 -7.99 -3.40 -4.23
N VAL A 53 -6.78 -3.91 -4.52
CA VAL A 53 -6.20 -3.89 -5.87
C VAL A 53 -7.09 -4.64 -6.87
N TRP A 54 -7.62 -5.80 -6.47
CA TRP A 54 -8.52 -6.58 -7.33
C TRP A 54 -9.83 -5.86 -7.63
N ARG A 55 -10.44 -5.20 -6.64
CA ARG A 55 -11.64 -4.37 -6.87
C ARG A 55 -11.36 -3.27 -7.89
N LYS A 56 -10.20 -2.60 -7.80
CA LYS A 56 -9.80 -1.58 -8.78
C LYS A 56 -9.66 -2.15 -10.20
N ILE A 57 -9.13 -3.36 -10.33
CA ILE A 57 -9.05 -4.06 -11.62
C ILE A 57 -10.46 -4.36 -12.16
N GLN A 58 -11.37 -4.82 -11.29
CA GLN A 58 -12.73 -5.19 -11.69
C GLN A 58 -13.58 -4.00 -12.15
N GLU A 59 -13.36 -2.80 -11.61
CA GLU A 59 -14.11 -1.58 -11.95
C GLU A 59 -14.11 -1.27 -13.45
N LYS A 60 -12.97 -1.42 -14.12
CA LYS A 60 -12.82 -1.02 -15.54
C LYS A 60 -12.11 -2.04 -16.44
N MET A 61 -11.36 -2.98 -15.88
CA MET A 61 -10.43 -3.82 -16.65
C MET A 61 -10.75 -5.32 -16.60
N SER A 62 -11.90 -5.74 -16.07
CA SER A 62 -12.26 -7.17 -15.94
C SER A 62 -12.20 -7.93 -17.28
N VAL A 63 -12.73 -7.34 -18.35
CA VAL A 63 -12.74 -7.94 -19.69
C VAL A 63 -11.33 -8.08 -20.26
N ILE A 64 -10.54 -7.01 -20.23
CA ILE A 64 -9.18 -7.01 -20.80
C ILE A 64 -8.23 -7.89 -19.97
N TYR A 65 -8.42 -7.95 -18.65
CA TYR A 65 -7.70 -8.87 -17.76
C TYR A 65 -7.94 -10.34 -18.15
N CYS A 66 -9.15 -10.71 -18.54
CA CYS A 66 -9.45 -12.08 -18.98
C CYS A 66 -8.88 -12.39 -20.37
N LYS A 67 -8.90 -11.41 -21.29
CA LYS A 67 -8.55 -11.63 -22.69
C LYS A 67 -7.07 -11.44 -23.02
N ASN A 68 -6.34 -10.65 -22.23
CA ASN A 68 -4.95 -10.30 -22.52
C ASN A 68 -4.03 -10.79 -21.40
N GLU A 69 -3.24 -11.82 -21.69
CA GLU A 69 -2.31 -12.41 -20.74
C GLU A 69 -1.22 -11.43 -20.27
N ALA A 70 -0.70 -10.59 -21.15
CA ALA A 70 0.34 -9.63 -20.80
C ALA A 70 -0.18 -8.58 -19.80
N ILE A 71 -1.38 -8.04 -20.05
CA ILE A 71 -2.05 -7.10 -19.11
C ILE A 71 -2.38 -7.81 -17.79
N ARG A 72 -2.84 -9.06 -17.84
CA ARG A 72 -3.08 -9.86 -16.62
C ARG A 72 -1.81 -10.06 -15.80
N LYS A 73 -0.67 -10.34 -16.44
CA LYS A 73 0.64 -10.45 -15.75
C LYS A 73 1.05 -9.12 -15.14
N LEU A 74 0.92 -8.03 -15.90
CA LEU A 74 1.21 -6.67 -15.44
C LEU A 74 0.40 -6.28 -14.19
N LEU A 75 -0.93 -6.47 -14.22
CA LEU A 75 -1.81 -6.17 -13.10
C LEU A 75 -1.57 -7.08 -11.88
N LYS A 76 -1.02 -8.28 -12.09
CA LYS A 76 -0.55 -9.16 -11.01
C LYS A 76 0.78 -8.70 -10.42
N LEU A 77 1.69 -8.13 -11.21
CA LEU A 77 2.95 -7.57 -10.69
C LEU A 77 2.67 -6.45 -9.69
N ALA A 78 1.67 -5.60 -9.96
CA ALA A 78 1.21 -4.59 -9.01
C ALA A 78 0.76 -5.22 -7.66
N GLN A 79 0.13 -6.40 -7.65
CA GLN A 79 -0.22 -7.10 -6.40
C GLN A 79 1.00 -7.70 -5.69
N ILE A 80 2.12 -7.93 -6.38
CA ILE A 80 3.30 -8.59 -5.82
C ILE A 80 4.26 -7.57 -5.18
N ILE A 81 4.08 -6.27 -5.42
CA ILE A 81 4.95 -5.23 -4.83
C ILE A 81 4.99 -5.27 -3.29
N ALA A 82 3.95 -5.81 -2.66
CA ALA A 82 3.88 -6.01 -1.21
C ALA A 82 4.94 -6.98 -0.65
N TYR A 83 5.61 -7.76 -1.53
CA TYR A 83 6.70 -8.67 -1.20
C TYR A 83 8.09 -8.06 -1.43
N ILE A 84 8.16 -6.84 -1.95
CA ILE A 84 9.42 -6.17 -2.29
C ILE A 84 9.92 -5.41 -1.05
N PRO A 85 11.25 -5.38 -0.78
CA PRO A 85 11.81 -4.52 0.25
C PRO A 85 11.42 -3.06 0.02
N ILE A 86 11.01 -2.34 1.07
CA ILE A 86 10.49 -0.97 0.93
C ILE A 86 11.45 -0.03 0.19
N THR A 87 12.76 -0.23 0.36
CA THR A 87 13.83 0.52 -0.32
C THR A 87 13.83 0.37 -1.84
N ASP A 88 13.24 -0.71 -2.34
CA ASP A 88 13.27 -1.08 -3.76
C ASP A 88 11.91 -0.87 -4.43
N VAL A 89 10.86 -0.56 -3.65
CA VAL A 89 9.49 -0.50 -4.17
C VAL A 89 9.34 0.58 -5.23
N ASP A 90 9.80 1.81 -4.98
CA ASP A 90 9.70 2.90 -5.94
C ASP A 90 10.42 2.57 -7.25
N ALA A 91 11.65 2.04 -7.15
CA ALA A 91 12.47 1.69 -8.30
C ALA A 91 11.85 0.56 -9.12
N ILE A 92 11.32 -0.48 -8.48
CA ILE A 92 10.68 -1.60 -9.16
C ILE A 92 9.32 -1.20 -9.73
N PHE A 93 8.52 -0.43 -8.98
CA PHE A 93 7.23 0.04 -9.45
C PHE A 93 7.37 0.95 -10.67
N LYS A 94 8.37 1.85 -10.68
CA LYS A 94 8.73 2.65 -11.87
C LYS A 94 9.05 1.77 -13.08
N LYS A 95 9.85 0.72 -12.93
CA LYS A 95 10.15 -0.23 -14.01
C LYS A 95 8.90 -0.95 -14.52
N ILE A 96 8.00 -1.34 -13.62
CA ILE A 96 6.71 -1.96 -14.00
C ILE A 96 5.90 -0.96 -14.83
N LYS A 97 5.80 0.29 -14.39
CA LYS A 97 5.06 1.36 -15.10
C LYS A 97 5.69 1.70 -16.46
N GLU A 98 7.01 1.77 -16.57
CA GLU A 98 7.71 1.99 -17.84
C GLU A 98 7.48 0.85 -18.85
N SER A 99 7.33 -0.39 -18.38
CA SER A 99 6.94 -1.52 -19.24
C SER A 99 5.54 -1.37 -19.83
N VAL A 100 4.69 -0.53 -19.24
CA VAL A 100 3.33 -0.21 -19.73
C VAL A 100 3.38 0.81 -20.84
N ASN A 101 4.13 1.90 -20.66
CA ASN A 101 4.11 3.04 -21.58
C ASN A 101 4.51 2.65 -23.00
N ASN A 102 5.43 1.70 -23.15
CA ASN A 102 5.89 1.25 -24.46
C ASN A 102 4.89 0.33 -25.21
N SER A 103 3.80 -0.12 -24.58
CA SER A 103 2.90 -1.13 -25.17
C SER A 103 1.40 -0.87 -24.97
N TYR A 104 1.03 0.00 -24.03
CA TYR A 104 -0.34 0.14 -23.56
C TYR A 104 -0.76 1.57 -23.23
N GLU A 105 0.01 2.59 -23.63
CA GLU A 105 -0.30 4.01 -23.38
C GLU A 105 -1.70 4.44 -23.86
N GLN A 106 -2.22 3.77 -24.89
CA GLN A 106 -3.58 3.95 -25.41
C GLN A 106 -4.71 3.48 -24.45
N PHE A 107 -4.39 2.74 -23.39
CA PHE A 107 -5.38 2.21 -22.44
C PHE A 107 -5.46 3.11 -21.20
N HIS A 108 -6.31 4.13 -21.27
CA HIS A 108 -6.55 5.06 -20.16
C HIS A 108 -6.82 4.37 -18.82
N ASP A 109 -7.57 3.27 -18.80
CA ASP A 109 -7.90 2.55 -17.56
C ASP A 109 -6.69 1.91 -16.89
N ILE A 110 -5.66 1.52 -17.66
CA ILE A 110 -4.41 0.98 -17.11
C ILE A 110 -3.62 2.11 -16.48
N MET A 111 -3.55 3.28 -17.14
CA MET A 111 -2.87 4.45 -16.60
C MET A 111 -3.55 4.94 -15.31
N ASP A 112 -4.89 4.98 -15.28
CA ASP A 112 -5.68 5.27 -14.07
C ASP A 112 -5.38 4.29 -12.93
N PHE A 113 -5.18 3.01 -13.25
CA PHE A 113 -4.83 2.00 -12.26
C PHE A 113 -3.43 2.22 -11.69
N PHE A 114 -2.43 2.48 -12.53
CA PHE A 114 -1.07 2.76 -12.05
C PHE A 114 -1.02 4.05 -11.22
N LYS A 115 -1.77 5.07 -11.63
CA LYS A 115 -1.95 6.29 -10.83
C LYS A 115 -2.58 6.00 -9.47
N TYR A 116 -3.66 5.20 -9.43
CA TYR A 116 -4.26 4.75 -8.17
C TYR A 116 -3.25 4.00 -7.30
N MET A 117 -2.43 3.14 -7.89
CA MET A 117 -1.39 2.40 -7.17
C MET A 117 -0.35 3.34 -6.54
N GLU A 118 0.10 4.37 -7.27
CA GLU A 118 1.03 5.40 -6.78
C GLU A 118 0.41 6.21 -5.65
N GLU A 119 -0.78 6.78 -5.86
CA GLU A 119 -1.43 7.65 -4.89
C GLU A 119 -1.86 6.90 -3.63
N THR A 120 -2.17 5.61 -3.76
CA THR A 120 -2.70 4.81 -2.66
C THR A 120 -1.66 4.00 -1.94
N TRP A 121 -0.84 3.21 -2.65
CA TRP A 121 -0.06 2.13 -2.04
C TRP A 121 1.45 2.34 -2.09
N VAL A 122 1.96 2.93 -3.17
CA VAL A 122 3.40 3.11 -3.36
C VAL A 122 3.83 4.42 -2.72
N GLY A 123 3.31 5.52 -3.24
CA GLY A 123 3.77 6.86 -2.92
C GLY A 123 4.38 7.54 -4.14
N PHE A 124 4.61 8.83 -4.00
CA PHE A 124 5.23 9.66 -5.02
C PHE A 124 5.94 10.85 -4.39
N ASP A 125 7.05 11.25 -4.99
CA ASP A 125 7.72 12.50 -4.65
C ASP A 125 6.90 13.67 -5.19
N GLN A 126 6.38 14.50 -4.28
CA GLN A 126 5.79 15.79 -4.62
C GLN A 126 6.81 16.90 -4.39
N GLU A 127 7.09 17.70 -5.42
CA GLU A 127 7.76 18.98 -5.22
C GLU A 127 6.75 20.00 -4.69
N VAL A 128 6.92 20.40 -3.44
CA VAL A 128 6.08 21.40 -2.77
C VAL A 128 6.88 22.69 -2.62
N LEU A 129 6.27 23.81 -2.99
CA LEU A 129 6.85 25.13 -2.79
C LEU A 129 6.83 25.45 -1.30
N SER A 130 8.00 25.52 -0.69
CA SER A 130 8.14 25.86 0.72
C SER A 130 7.74 27.32 0.97
N GLY A 131 7.38 27.64 2.21
CA GLY A 131 7.12 29.03 2.62
C GLY A 131 8.33 29.97 2.48
N ARG A 132 9.50 29.46 2.07
CA ARG A 132 10.72 30.23 1.78
C ARG A 132 10.96 30.46 0.29
N GLY A 133 10.11 29.92 -0.59
CA GLY A 133 10.23 30.05 -2.05
C GLY A 133 11.00 28.92 -2.73
N ASP A 134 11.62 28.00 -1.98
CA ASP A 134 12.33 26.85 -2.53
C ASP A 134 11.39 25.65 -2.68
N PHE A 135 11.57 24.83 -3.73
CA PHE A 135 10.89 23.55 -3.87
C PHE A 135 11.55 22.48 -2.99
N ILE A 136 10.73 21.77 -2.21
CA ILE A 136 11.15 20.62 -1.40
C ILE A 136 10.44 19.36 -1.89
N SER A 137 11.15 18.24 -1.97
CA SER A 137 10.50 16.94 -2.23
C SER A 137 9.86 16.42 -0.94
N VAL A 138 8.58 16.08 -1.03
CA VAL A 138 7.80 15.46 0.05
C VAL A 138 7.25 14.14 -0.48
N TYR A 139 7.54 13.03 0.20
CA TYR A 139 6.98 11.74 -0.16
C TYR A 139 5.52 11.64 0.32
N GLY A 140 4.58 11.47 -0.61
CA GLY A 140 3.16 11.44 -0.32
C GLY A 140 2.50 10.11 -0.67
N THR A 141 1.74 9.53 0.25
CA THR A 141 0.85 8.38 0.00
C THR A 141 -0.46 8.59 0.77
N SER A 142 -1.61 8.12 0.26
CA SER A 142 -2.90 8.29 0.95
C SER A 142 -3.01 7.47 2.25
N ILE A 143 -2.17 6.44 2.40
CA ILE A 143 -2.10 5.57 3.59
C ILE A 143 -0.94 5.93 4.54
N GLY A 144 -0.12 6.93 4.20
CA GLY A 144 1.09 7.34 4.94
C GLY A 144 2.29 6.41 4.71
N GLU A 145 3.44 6.73 5.32
CA GLU A 145 4.72 5.99 5.23
C GLU A 145 4.64 4.52 5.73
N PHE A 146 3.50 4.09 6.27
CA PHE A 146 3.39 2.93 7.15
C PHE A 146 3.28 1.57 6.44
N MET A 147 3.39 1.49 5.11
CA MET A 147 2.41 0.63 4.46
C MET A 147 2.79 -0.12 3.18
N ILE A 148 4.10 -0.28 2.94
CA ILE A 148 4.60 -1.36 2.08
C ILE A 148 5.46 -2.30 2.89
N VAL A 149 4.87 -2.87 3.94
CA VAL A 149 5.43 -4.04 4.60
C VAL A 149 4.27 -5.00 4.88
N CYS A 150 3.96 -5.85 3.91
CA CYS A 150 3.04 -6.98 4.11
C CYS A 150 3.76 -8.21 4.68
N GLN A 151 5.05 -8.14 4.99
CA GLN A 151 5.78 -9.27 5.55
C GLN A 151 6.77 -8.90 6.65
N GLU A 152 6.55 -9.50 7.82
CA GLU A 152 7.64 -10.07 8.60
C GLU A 152 8.40 -11.04 7.68
N ARG A 153 9.71 -10.84 7.53
CA ARG A 153 10.60 -11.91 7.08
C ARG A 153 10.47 -13.08 8.05
N ILE A 154 9.61 -14.05 7.75
CA ILE A 154 9.84 -15.43 8.16
C ILE A 154 10.60 -16.07 7.01
N ILE A 155 11.91 -15.84 6.97
CA ILE A 155 12.83 -16.75 6.29
C ILE A 155 13.33 -17.67 7.41
N THR A 156 12.73 -18.84 7.52
CA THR A 156 13.35 -20.01 8.16
C THR A 156 14.48 -20.54 7.27
#